data_AF-A0A314Y616-F1
#
_entry.id   AF-A0A314Y616-F1
#
_cell.length_a   1.000
_cell.length_b   1.000
_cell.length_c   1.000
_cell.angle_alpha   90.00
_cell.angle_beta   90.00
_cell.angle_gamma   90.00
#
_symmetry.space_group_name_H-M   'P 1'
#
loop_
_entity.id
_entity.type
_entity.pdbx_description
1 polymer ?
#
loop_
_entity_poly.entity_id
_entity_poly.type
_entity_poly.pdbx_seq_one_letter_code
_entity_poly.pdbx_strand_id
1 'polypeptide(L)'
;MRFAFTPKTSLPILEFRMRRANQYKVLQSFYPMVDPERCSIDYLEVEIYTIGTGVWRSIGNAPSDFLKFPLSALLPGALHWVSLTVESAECIHSFSFETEQFRSLPLPSNYGRVKREFHDLLKLGVLGGYLVLCVFGGGASRELDMWVMMKD
;
A
#
# COMPACT_ATOMS: atom_id res chain seq x y z
N MET A 1 -9.30 10.03 19.34
CA MET A 1 -8.21 9.43 20.15
C MET A 1 -6.91 9.83 19.47
N ARG A 2 -6.00 10.51 20.17
CA ARG A 2 -4.65 10.81 19.65
C ARG A 2 -3.70 9.78 20.26
N PHE A 3 -2.98 9.06 19.43
CA PHE A 3 -1.90 8.19 19.89
C PHE A 3 -0.59 8.93 19.65
N ALA A 4 0.24 9.00 20.69
CA ALA A 4 1.58 9.55 20.56
C ALA A 4 2.54 8.36 20.56
N PHE A 5 3.24 8.17 19.44
CA PHE A 5 4.35 7.24 19.32
C PHE A 5 5.49 7.99 18.64
N THR A 6 6.71 7.75 19.09
CA THR A 6 7.90 8.35 18.50
C THR A 6 8.23 7.56 17.24
N PRO A 7 8.06 8.12 16.04
CA PRO A 7 8.35 7.42 14.80
C PRO A 7 9.86 7.18 14.73
N LYS A 8 10.29 6.00 14.28
CA LYS A 8 11.73 5.75 14.07
C LYS A 8 12.31 6.55 12.90
N THR A 9 11.47 7.05 12.00
CA THR A 9 11.87 7.81 10.80
C THR A 9 10.91 8.95 10.48
N SER A 10 11.38 9.89 9.65
CA SER A 10 10.58 10.98 9.05
C SER A 10 9.68 10.53 7.88
N LEU A 11 9.64 9.23 7.57
CA LEU A 11 8.83 8.66 6.49
C LEU A 11 7.34 8.60 6.89
N PRO A 12 6.41 8.56 5.92
CA PRO A 12 4.98 8.62 6.20
C PRO A 12 4.55 7.50 7.15
N ILE A 13 3.93 7.91 8.24
CA ILE A 13 3.26 7.04 9.21
C ILE A 13 1.83 6.83 8.71
N LEU A 14 1.40 5.57 8.63
CA LEU A 14 0.04 5.26 8.20
C LEU A 14 -0.71 4.55 9.33
N GLU A 15 -1.67 5.27 9.90
CA GLU A 15 -2.54 4.77 10.95
C GLU A 15 -3.77 4.09 10.34
N PHE A 16 -4.04 2.85 10.73
CA PHE A 16 -5.21 2.12 10.25
C PHE A 16 -6.07 1.54 11.37
N ARG A 17 -7.38 1.51 11.11
CA ARG A 17 -8.38 0.97 12.03
C ARG A 17 -8.88 -0.38 11.52
N MET A 18 -8.73 -1.42 12.34
CA MET A 18 -9.42 -2.69 12.12
C MET A 18 -10.71 -2.72 12.96
N ARG A 19 -11.86 -2.97 12.33
CA ARG A 19 -13.16 -3.03 13.02
C ARG A 19 -13.50 -4.39 13.64
N ARG A 20 -12.91 -5.50 13.16
CA ARG A 20 -13.32 -6.86 13.58
C ARG A 20 -12.77 -7.31 14.95
N ALA A 21 -11.66 -6.75 15.42
CA ALA A 21 -11.01 -7.20 16.65
C ALA A 21 -10.98 -6.16 17.79
N ASN A 22 -11.58 -4.96 17.61
CA ASN A 22 -11.37 -3.79 18.49
C ASN A 22 -9.89 -3.42 18.77
N GLN A 23 -8.96 -4.03 18.04
CA GLN A 23 -7.54 -3.74 18.10
C GLN A 23 -7.18 -2.75 17.01
N TYR A 24 -6.31 -1.81 17.35
CA TYR A 24 -5.75 -0.84 16.42
C TYR A 24 -4.32 -1.24 16.14
N LYS A 25 -3.94 -1.21 14.86
CA LYS A 25 -2.58 -1.52 14.43
C LYS A 25 -2.05 -0.38 13.58
N VAL A 26 -0.80 0.02 13.83
CA VAL A 26 -0.10 1.04 13.05
C VAL A 26 1.00 0.32 12.28
N LEU A 27 1.11 0.58 10.99
CA LEU A 27 2.13 0.02 10.12
C LEU A 27 3.11 1.13 9.76
N GLN A 28 4.40 0.86 9.93
CA GLN A 28 5.46 1.79 9.55
C GLN A 28 6.50 1.05 8.73
N SER A 29 7.00 1.70 7.70
CA SER A 29 8.15 1.24 6.93
C SER A 29 9.31 2.21 7.03
N PHE A 30 10.52 1.67 6.97
CA PHE A 30 11.74 2.46 6.92
C PHE A 30 12.87 1.71 6.23
N TYR A 31 13.82 2.49 5.70
CA TYR A 31 15.11 1.93 5.33
C TYR A 31 15.92 1.76 6.62
N PRO A 32 16.39 0.54 6.94
CA PRO A 32 17.34 0.39 8.03
C PRO A 32 18.56 1.23 7.70
N MET A 33 19.15 1.88 8.71
CA MET A 33 20.43 2.54 8.51
C MET A 33 21.47 1.47 8.21
N VAL A 34 21.81 1.34 6.94
CA VAL A 34 22.84 0.40 6.48
C VAL A 34 24.19 1.03 6.74
N ASP A 35 25.14 0.20 7.17
CA ASP A 35 26.57 0.51 7.18
C ASP A 35 26.97 1.19 5.85
N PRO A 36 27.61 2.39 5.88
CA PRO A 36 28.00 3.11 4.66
C PRO A 36 28.88 2.30 3.69
N GLU A 37 29.48 1.19 4.12
CA GLU A 37 30.24 0.28 3.23
C GLU A 37 29.38 -0.72 2.43
N ARG A 38 28.11 -0.92 2.81
CA ARG A 38 27.17 -1.77 2.06
C ARG A 38 26.33 -0.90 1.12
N CYS A 39 26.84 -0.70 -0.08
CA CYS A 39 26.23 0.08 -1.16
C CYS A 39 24.94 -0.50 -1.78
N SER A 40 24.09 -1.21 -1.03
CA SER A 40 22.78 -1.61 -1.54
C SER A 40 21.67 -1.48 -0.48
N ILE A 41 20.88 -0.42 -0.65
CA ILE A 41 19.62 -0.19 0.06
C ILE A 41 18.55 -0.98 -0.71
N ASP A 42 18.53 -2.30 -0.56
CA ASP A 42 17.65 -3.14 -1.39
C ASP A 42 16.36 -3.58 -0.69
N TYR A 43 16.23 -3.34 0.63
CA TYR A 43 15.06 -3.78 1.37
C TYR A 43 14.51 -2.72 2.30
N LEU A 44 13.19 -2.68 2.36
CA LEU A 44 12.41 -1.80 3.22
C LEU A 44 11.91 -2.63 4.39
N GLU A 45 12.37 -2.31 5.60
CA GLU A 45 11.87 -2.97 6.80
C GLU A 45 10.50 -2.43 7.15
N VAL A 46 9.66 -3.33 7.68
CA VAL A 46 8.32 -2.99 8.13
C VAL A 46 8.15 -3.44 9.57
N GLU A 47 7.62 -2.52 10.35
CA GLU A 47 7.22 -2.77 11.72
C GLU A 47 5.73 -2.48 11.90
N ILE A 48 5.16 -3.18 12.86
CA ILE A 48 3.76 -3.02 13.25
C ILE A 48 3.68 -2.81 14.75
N TYR A 49 2.83 -1.87 15.13
CA TYR A 49 2.50 -1.56 16.52
C TYR A 49 1.05 -1.93 16.75
N THR A 50 0.76 -2.70 17.81
CA THR A 50 -0.60 -2.93 18.26
C THR A 50 -0.87 -2.04 19.46
N ILE A 51 -1.91 -1.23 19.38
CA ILE A 51 -2.24 -0.28 20.44
C ILE A 51 -2.54 -1.04 21.72
N GLY A 52 -1.86 -0.64 22.80
CA GLY A 52 -1.93 -1.28 24.11
C GLY A 52 -0.78 -2.24 24.41
N THR A 53 0.03 -2.65 23.43
CA THR A 53 1.22 -3.50 23.70
C THR A 53 2.43 -2.70 24.15
N GLY A 54 2.52 -1.43 23.76
CA GLY A 54 3.68 -0.58 24.10
C GLY A 54 4.95 -0.88 23.31
N VAL A 55 4.92 -1.84 22.37
CA VAL A 55 6.10 -2.28 21.61
C VAL A 55 5.82 -2.37 20.11
N TRP A 56 6.79 -1.92 19.31
CA TRP A 56 6.88 -2.20 17.88
C TRP A 56 7.45 -3.60 17.68
N ARG A 57 6.95 -4.33 16.67
CA ARG A 57 7.54 -5.60 16.24
C ARG A 57 7.86 -5.54 14.75
N SER A 58 8.97 -6.14 14.35
CA SER A 58 9.27 -6.38 12.93
C SER A 58 8.34 -7.44 12.36
N ILE A 59 7.89 -7.23 11.13
CA ILE A 59 7.16 -8.23 10.31
C ILE A 59 7.92 -8.56 9.02
N GLY A 60 9.21 -8.22 8.97
CA GLY A 60 10.09 -8.47 7.84
C GLY A 60 10.10 -7.34 6.82
N ASN A 61 10.35 -7.71 5.56
CA ASN A 61 10.56 -6.76 4.48
C ASN A 61 9.28 -6.54 3.67
N ALA A 62 9.04 -5.29 3.28
CA ALA A 62 7.99 -4.93 2.34
C ALA A 62 8.46 -5.13 0.89
N PRO A 63 7.50 -5.27 -0.05
CA PRO A 63 7.75 -5.01 -1.47
C PRO A 63 8.46 -3.66 -1.68
N SER A 64 9.38 -3.59 -2.64
CA SER A 64 10.26 -2.43 -2.86
C SER A 64 9.51 -1.15 -3.25
N ASP A 65 8.28 -1.28 -3.76
CA ASP A 65 7.41 -0.19 -4.16
C ASP A 65 6.49 0.34 -3.04
N PHE A 66 6.55 -0.25 -1.84
CA PHE A 66 5.65 0.07 -0.74
C PHE A 66 5.68 1.56 -0.36
N LEU A 67 6.83 2.23 -0.45
CA LEU A 67 6.95 3.67 -0.16
C LEU A 67 6.19 4.57 -1.14
N LYS A 68 5.84 4.07 -2.32
CA LYS A 68 5.08 4.80 -3.34
C LYS A 68 3.59 4.69 -3.02
N PHE A 69 3.20 5.21 -1.85
CA PHE A 69 1.85 5.17 -1.30
C PHE A 69 0.76 6.07 -1.92
N PRO A 70 0.96 6.95 -2.94
CA PRO A 70 -0.12 7.86 -3.32
C PRO A 70 -1.34 7.13 -3.92
N LEU A 71 -1.23 5.84 -4.23
CA LEU A 71 -2.25 5.01 -4.90
C LEU A 71 -2.73 3.86 -4.00
N SER A 72 -3.03 4.15 -2.74
CA SER A 72 -3.45 3.14 -1.76
C SER A 72 -4.94 3.22 -1.40
N ALA A 73 -5.52 2.06 -1.13
CA ALA A 73 -6.91 1.90 -0.73
C ALA A 73 -7.02 1.02 0.51
N LEU A 74 -7.84 1.43 1.47
CA LEU A 74 -8.10 0.65 2.68
C LEU A 74 -9.46 -0.05 2.57
N LEU A 75 -9.43 -1.36 2.37
CA LEU A 75 -10.59 -2.22 2.58
C LEU A 75 -10.62 -2.72 4.03
N PRO A 76 -11.78 -3.20 4.52
CA PRO A 76 -11.88 -3.71 5.88
C PRO A 76 -10.82 -4.79 6.20
N GLY A 77 -9.80 -4.40 6.97
CA GLY A 77 -8.74 -5.28 7.44
C GLY A 77 -7.51 -5.40 6.53
N ALA A 78 -7.47 -4.77 5.37
CA ALA A 78 -6.33 -4.85 4.47
C ALA A 78 -6.05 -3.55 3.69
N LEU A 79 -4.79 -3.16 3.67
CA LEU A 79 -4.25 -2.08 2.84
C LEU A 79 -3.92 -2.65 1.46
N HIS A 80 -4.27 -1.93 0.40
CA HIS A 80 -3.97 -2.32 -0.98
C HIS A 80 -3.27 -1.15 -1.68
N TRP A 81 -2.33 -1.44 -2.56
CA TRP A 81 -1.69 -0.45 -3.42
C TRP A 81 -1.31 -1.08 -4.76
N VAL A 82 -1.21 -0.23 -5.79
CA VAL A 82 -0.85 -0.68 -7.13
C VAL A 82 0.67 -0.67 -7.26
N SER A 83 1.22 -1.78 -7.73
CA SER A 83 2.62 -1.89 -8.09
C SER A 83 2.87 -1.30 -9.47
N LEU A 84 3.76 -0.32 -9.54
CA LEU A 84 4.14 0.37 -10.77
C LEU A 84 5.63 0.17 -11.07
N THR A 85 5.92 -0.34 -12.26
CA THR A 85 7.27 -0.30 -12.83
C THR A 85 7.47 0.96 -13.67
N VAL A 86 8.62 1.07 -14.32
CA VAL A 86 8.90 2.17 -15.25
C VAL A 86 7.91 2.16 -16.41
N GLU A 87 7.40 0.98 -16.82
CA GLU A 87 6.63 0.84 -18.04
C GLU A 87 5.13 0.67 -17.83
N SER A 88 4.70 0.04 -16.73
CA SER A 88 3.29 -0.27 -16.48
C SER A 88 2.98 -0.61 -15.02
N ALA A 89 1.68 -0.70 -14.71
CA ALA A 89 1.24 -1.43 -13.53
C ALA A 89 1.40 -2.95 -13.72
N GLU A 90 1.86 -3.66 -12.69
CA GLU A 90 2.10 -5.11 -12.76
C GLU A 90 1.10 -5.93 -11.95
N CYS A 91 0.86 -5.52 -10.71
CA CYS A 91 -0.01 -6.22 -9.78
C CYS A 91 -0.59 -5.24 -8.76
N ILE A 92 -1.52 -5.74 -7.93
CA ILE A 92 -1.95 -5.04 -6.74
C ILE A 92 -1.36 -5.77 -5.54
N HIS A 93 -0.56 -5.07 -4.76
CA HIS A 93 -0.12 -5.58 -3.49
C HIS A 93 -1.18 -5.33 -2.42
N SER A 94 -1.19 -6.20 -1.42
CA SER A 94 -1.99 -6.03 -0.23
C SER A 94 -1.23 -6.40 1.02
N PHE A 95 -1.61 -5.77 2.13
CA PHE A 95 -1.17 -6.11 3.47
C PHE A 95 -2.39 -6.38 4.33
N SER A 96 -2.51 -7.62 4.81
CA SER A 96 -3.56 -8.02 5.75
C SER A 96 -3.14 -7.68 7.17
N PHE A 97 -3.91 -6.83 7.86
CA PHE A 97 -3.67 -6.52 9.27
C PHE A 97 -4.06 -7.67 10.20
N GLU A 98 -4.91 -8.59 9.72
CA GLU A 98 -5.37 -9.75 10.51
C GLU A 98 -4.28 -10.81 10.58
N THR A 99 -3.73 -11.18 9.42
CA THR A 99 -2.69 -12.22 9.31
C THR A 99 -1.27 -11.66 9.31
N GLU A 100 -1.13 -10.33 9.23
CA GLU A 100 0.15 -9.59 9.19
C GLU A 100 1.06 -10.06 8.05
N GLN A 101 0.46 -10.28 6.88
CA GLN A 101 1.15 -10.81 5.70
C GLN A 101 0.90 -9.96 4.47
N PHE A 102 1.95 -9.86 3.65
CA PHE A 102 1.90 -9.31 2.31
C PHE A 102 1.37 -10.34 1.32
N ARG A 103 0.62 -9.87 0.32
CA ARG A 103 0.16 -10.68 -0.81
C ARG A 103 0.20 -9.86 -2.09
N SER A 104 0.29 -10.55 -3.22
CA SER A 104 0.16 -9.94 -4.54
C SER A 104 -1.08 -10.51 -5.22
N LEU A 105 -1.88 -9.63 -5.79
CA LEU A 105 -3.10 -9.93 -6.53
C LEU A 105 -2.88 -9.58 -8.00
N PRO A 106 -3.37 -10.39 -8.94
CA PRO A 106 -3.31 -10.05 -10.35
C PRO A 106 -4.15 -8.80 -10.63
N LEU A 107 -3.75 -8.06 -11.66
CA LEU A 107 -4.60 -7.00 -12.23
C LEU A 107 -5.83 -7.63 -12.91
N PRO A 108 -6.93 -6.88 -13.09
CA PRO A 108 -8.09 -7.34 -13.87
C PRO A 108 -7.66 -7.84 -15.24
N SER A 109 -8.25 -8.94 -15.72
CA SER A 109 -7.89 -9.52 -17.02
C SER A 109 -8.18 -8.61 -18.22
N ASN A 110 -9.10 -7.66 -18.05
CA ASN A 110 -9.43 -6.60 -19.01
C ASN A 110 -8.69 -5.28 -18.76
N TYR A 111 -7.69 -5.28 -17.86
CA TYR A 111 -6.79 -4.16 -17.69
C TYR A 111 -5.85 -4.09 -18.90
N GLY A 112 -6.12 -3.14 -19.80
CA GLY A 112 -5.19 -2.82 -20.88
C GLY A 112 -3.86 -2.30 -20.31
N ARG A 113 -2.77 -2.41 -21.07
CA ARG A 113 -1.46 -1.89 -20.64
C ARG A 113 -1.55 -0.36 -20.50
N VAL A 114 -1.82 0.13 -19.28
CA VAL A 114 -1.82 1.56 -18.98
C VAL A 114 -0.40 2.06 -19.22
N LYS A 115 -0.26 2.94 -20.20
CA LYS A 115 1.02 3.54 -20.56
C LYS A 115 1.52 4.37 -19.39
N ARG A 116 2.85 4.42 -19.23
CA ARG A 116 3.57 5.22 -18.23
C ARG A 116 3.03 6.65 -18.04
N GLU A 117 2.61 7.29 -19.13
CA GLU A 117 2.07 8.67 -19.14
C GLU A 117 0.81 8.88 -18.29
N PHE A 118 0.14 7.81 -17.87
CA PHE A 118 -1.08 7.87 -17.04
C PHE A 118 -0.87 7.41 -15.59
N HIS A 119 0.38 7.14 -15.16
CA HIS A 119 0.64 6.66 -13.79
C HIS A 119 0.13 7.61 -12.70
N ASP A 120 0.25 8.93 -12.89
CA ASP A 120 -0.24 9.92 -11.92
C ASP A 120 -1.78 10.02 -11.89
N LEU A 121 -2.42 9.56 -12.97
CA LEU A 121 -3.87 9.55 -13.15
C LEU A 121 -4.52 8.24 -12.71
N LEU A 122 -3.70 7.25 -12.36
CA LEU A 122 -4.18 6.01 -11.80
C LEU A 122 -4.56 6.25 -10.32
N LYS A 123 -5.70 5.73 -9.87
CA LYS A 123 -6.15 5.79 -8.47
C LYS A 123 -6.73 4.45 -8.07
N LEU A 124 -6.30 3.94 -6.91
CA LEU A 124 -6.93 2.80 -6.26
C LEU A 124 -7.86 3.33 -5.17
N GLY A 125 -9.09 2.84 -5.13
CA GLY A 125 -10.10 3.25 -4.18
C GLY A 125 -10.99 2.10 -3.73
N VAL A 126 -11.96 2.43 -2.88
CA VAL A 126 -12.98 1.49 -2.39
C VAL A 126 -14.35 2.02 -2.73
N LEU A 127 -15.17 1.20 -3.39
CA LEU A 127 -16.58 1.48 -3.67
C LEU A 127 -17.42 0.25 -3.31
N GLY A 128 -18.40 0.43 -2.40
CA GLY A 128 -19.31 -0.65 -2.03
C GLY A 128 -18.65 -1.91 -1.44
N GLY A 129 -17.43 -1.79 -0.89
CA GLY A 129 -16.65 -2.92 -0.36
C GLY A 129 -15.81 -3.65 -1.42
N TYR A 130 -15.76 -3.14 -2.65
CA TYR A 130 -14.89 -3.62 -3.72
C TYR A 130 -13.71 -2.69 -3.90
N LEU A 131 -12.58 -3.22 -4.36
CA LEU A 131 -11.49 -2.39 -4.88
C LEU A 131 -11.91 -1.88 -6.24
N VAL A 132 -11.67 -0.59 -6.46
CA VAL A 132 -11.84 0.03 -7.77
C VAL A 132 -10.52 0.64 -8.18
N LEU A 133 -10.07 0.26 -9.36
CA LEU A 133 -8.97 0.91 -10.04
C LEU A 133 -9.56 1.89 -11.05
N CYS A 134 -9.14 3.15 -10.97
CA CYS A 134 -9.59 4.21 -11.86
C CYS A 134 -8.40 4.77 -12.62
N VAL A 135 -8.58 5.05 -13.91
CA VAL A 135 -7.63 5.83 -14.70
C VAL A 135 -8.39 7.03 -15.27
N PHE A 136 -7.93 8.23 -14.91
CA PHE A 136 -8.44 9.46 -15.52
C PHE A 136 -7.71 9.69 -16.84
N GLY A 137 -8.44 9.95 -17.93
CA GLY A 137 -7.85 10.33 -19.21
C GLY A 137 -7.06 11.65 -19.09
N GLY A 138 -5.88 11.69 -19.73
CA GLY A 138 -5.10 12.92 -19.83
C GLY A 138 -5.61 13.83 -20.96
N GLY A 139 -5.57 15.15 -20.76
CA GLY A 139 -5.86 16.15 -21.79
C GLY A 139 -7.34 16.54 -21.91
N ALA A 140 -7.84 16.73 -23.15
CA ALA A 140 -9.22 17.14 -23.43
C ALA A 140 -10.25 16.00 -23.33
N SER A 141 -9.77 14.74 -23.26
CA SER A 141 -10.61 13.58 -22.96
C SER A 141 -10.91 13.55 -21.46
N ARG A 142 -12.19 13.50 -21.11
CA ARG A 142 -12.69 13.27 -19.74
C ARG A 142 -13.04 11.81 -19.49
N GLU A 143 -12.50 10.89 -20.30
CA GLU A 143 -12.77 9.47 -20.16
C GLU A 143 -12.26 8.97 -18.81
N LEU A 144 -13.10 8.20 -18.14
CA LEU A 144 -12.84 7.61 -16.84
C LEU A 144 -13.10 6.13 -16.97
N ASP A 145 -12.03 5.37 -17.04
CA ASP A 145 -12.11 3.92 -17.03
C ASP A 145 -12.04 3.43 -15.59
N MET A 146 -12.98 2.55 -15.24
CA MET A 146 -13.07 1.93 -13.93
C MET A 146 -13.06 0.41 -14.04
N TRP A 147 -12.22 -0.23 -13.26
CA TRP A 147 -12.21 -1.68 -13.10
C TRP A 147 -12.56 -2.02 -11.67
N VAL A 148 -13.60 -2.84 -11.50
CA VAL A 148 -13.99 -3.37 -10.20
C VAL A 148 -13.30 -4.72 -10.01
N MET A 149 -12.64 -4.88 -8.88
CA MET A 149 -12.00 -6.14 -8.52
C MET A 149 -12.77 -6.81 -7.40
N MET A 150 -13.07 -8.09 -7.61
CA MET A 150 -13.57 -8.95 -6.55
C MET A 150 -12.45 -9.22 -5.56
N LYS A 151 -12.83 -9.31 -4.28
CA LYS A 151 -11.98 -9.87 -3.24
C LYS A 151 -11.74 -11.35 -3.54
N ASP A 152 -10.60 -11.86 -3.10
CA ASP A 152 -10.47 -13.29 -2.77
C ASP A 152 -11.18 -13.58 -1.43
#